data_AF-A0A0F9K460-F1
#
_entry.id   AF-A0A0F9K460-F1
#
_cell.length_a   1.000
_cell.length_b   1.000
_cell.length_c   1.000
_cell.angle_alpha   90.00
_cell.angle_beta   90.00
_cell.angle_gamma   90.00
#
_symmetry.space_group_name_H-M   'P 1'
#
loop_
_entity.id
_entity.type
_entity.pdbx_description
1 polymer ?
#
loop_
_entity_poly.entity_id
_entity_poly.type
_entity_poly.pdbx_seq_one_letter_code
_entity_poly.pdbx_strand_id
1 'polypeptide(L)'
;FQVNTYTNSFQYKPSIASLSNSKFIVTWQSYDQDGNDFGIYGQVFNVDGTKSGSEFQVNTYVTNAQQNPSVTTLSNDKFVVTWDSWDQDGTFSGIYGQIFNTDGTKSGSEFQINTETFLSQSKPSIASLSNGKFVVTWESDSQDSDGYGIYGQLFNADGTKSGSEFQVNTYTTDQQNLSSVASLSNGQFVVTWESNGQDSDGYGIYGKLFNADGTKSGSEFRVNTNTTNEQQGPSVIGMNNGRFVVAWLNEKAFLDWEIRGQIFETDIISSSGSVTRQTRSSIEVSGAERQTTSIALTALGWVAQTTKRVLGY
;
A
#
# COMPACT_ATOMS: atom_id res chain seq x y z
N PHE A 1 10.09 -19.94 6.54
CA PHE A 1 11.16 -20.41 5.65
C PHE A 1 11.81 -19.18 5.01
N GLN A 2 13.06 -19.27 4.56
CA GLN A 2 13.72 -18.17 3.87
C GLN A 2 13.17 -18.03 2.44
N VAL A 3 12.84 -16.81 2.03
CA VAL A 3 12.19 -16.56 0.73
C VAL A 3 13.20 -16.48 -0.43
N ASN A 4 14.36 -15.87 -0.19
CA ASN A 4 15.42 -15.68 -1.17
C ASN A 4 16.38 -16.89 -1.27
N THR A 5 17.08 -16.99 -2.39
CA THR A 5 18.26 -17.82 -2.65
C THR A 5 19.55 -17.01 -2.65
N TYR A 6 19.52 -15.77 -3.13
CA TYR A 6 20.65 -14.86 -3.05
C TYR A 6 20.76 -14.26 -1.65
N THR A 7 21.88 -14.46 -0.96
CA THR A 7 22.05 -14.06 0.45
C THR A 7 23.23 -13.13 0.70
N ASN A 8 23.92 -12.71 -0.37
CA ASN A 8 24.98 -11.71 -0.23
C ASN A 8 24.35 -10.33 -0.07
N SER A 9 25.07 -9.40 0.56
CA SER A 9 24.60 -8.03 0.77
C SER A 9 23.24 -7.98 1.48
N PHE A 10 22.36 -7.04 1.12
CA PHE A 10 21.14 -6.76 1.87
C PHE A 10 19.88 -7.02 1.06
N GLN A 11 18.86 -7.60 1.71
CA GLN A 11 17.51 -7.77 1.17
C GLN A 11 16.49 -7.12 2.10
N TYR A 12 15.67 -6.21 1.56
CA TYR A 12 14.74 -5.40 2.34
C TYR A 12 13.34 -5.33 1.73
N LYS A 13 12.41 -4.73 2.48
CA LYS A 13 11.07 -4.33 2.03
C LYS A 13 10.30 -5.46 1.32
N PRO A 14 10.08 -6.61 1.98
CA PRO A 14 9.28 -7.66 1.37
C PRO A 14 7.83 -7.20 1.19
N SER A 15 7.21 -7.61 0.10
CA SER A 15 5.77 -7.50 -0.16
C SER A 15 5.24 -8.87 -0.58
N ILE A 16 3.99 -9.17 -0.25
CA ILE A 16 3.39 -10.49 -0.41
C ILE A 16 1.98 -10.39 -0.96
N ALA A 17 1.64 -11.28 -1.89
CA ALA A 17 0.28 -11.44 -2.39
C ALA A 17 -0.10 -12.92 -2.52
N SER A 18 -1.35 -13.25 -2.19
CA SER A 18 -1.93 -14.57 -2.45
C SER A 18 -2.22 -14.74 -3.92
N LEU A 19 -1.72 -15.81 -4.53
CA LEU A 19 -2.05 -16.20 -5.91
C LEU A 19 -3.17 -17.25 -5.91
N SER A 20 -3.78 -17.48 -7.07
CA SER A 20 -4.67 -18.63 -7.25
C SER A 20 -3.90 -19.96 -7.11
N ASN A 21 -4.64 -21.08 -7.03
CA ASN A 21 -4.10 -22.44 -6.88
C ASN A 21 -3.28 -22.68 -5.60
N SER A 22 -3.67 -22.05 -4.48
CA SER A 22 -2.99 -22.22 -3.18
C SER A 22 -1.50 -21.89 -3.26
N LYS A 23 -1.18 -20.76 -3.90
CA LYS A 23 0.18 -20.22 -4.00
C LYS A 23 0.23 -18.80 -3.44
N PHE A 24 1.43 -18.29 -3.23
CA PHE A 24 1.68 -16.88 -2.95
C PHE A 24 3.01 -16.44 -3.57
N ILE A 25 3.13 -15.14 -3.84
CA ILE A 25 4.36 -14.49 -4.32
C ILE A 25 4.89 -13.64 -3.19
N VAL A 26 6.20 -13.70 -2.97
CA VAL A 26 6.92 -12.70 -2.17
C VAL A 26 7.85 -11.95 -3.10
N THR A 27 7.83 -10.62 -3.04
CA THR A 27 8.77 -9.73 -3.73
C THR A 27 9.59 -8.95 -2.73
N TRP A 28 10.82 -8.59 -3.05
CA TRP A 28 11.70 -7.79 -2.18
C TRP A 28 12.70 -7.00 -3.02
N GLN A 29 13.34 -5.99 -2.43
CA GLN A 29 14.50 -5.34 -3.04
C GLN A 29 15.79 -6.01 -2.57
N SER A 30 16.75 -6.22 -3.47
CA SER A 30 18.03 -6.90 -3.20
C SER A 30 19.18 -6.08 -3.75
N TYR A 31 20.17 -5.77 -2.90
CA TYR A 31 21.34 -4.98 -3.26
C TYR A 31 22.39 -5.82 -3.99
N ASP A 32 22.90 -5.34 -5.12
CA ASP A 32 24.04 -5.91 -5.86
C ASP A 32 23.79 -7.33 -6.40
N GLN A 33 22.52 -7.73 -6.54
CA GLN A 33 22.17 -9.05 -7.06
C GLN A 33 22.23 -9.12 -8.59
N ASP A 34 22.02 -8.00 -9.29
CA ASP A 34 22.23 -7.85 -10.74
C ASP A 34 23.55 -7.14 -11.08
N GLY A 35 24.43 -6.96 -10.08
CA GLY A 35 25.71 -6.25 -10.21
C GLY A 35 25.62 -4.73 -10.17
N ASN A 36 24.47 -4.16 -9.80
CA ASN A 36 24.26 -2.72 -9.61
C ASN A 36 23.80 -2.42 -8.17
N ASP A 37 22.99 -1.37 -7.97
CA ASP A 37 22.42 -1.03 -6.66
C ASP A 37 21.26 -2.02 -6.33
N PHE A 38 20.17 -1.56 -5.74
CA PHE A 38 18.98 -2.39 -5.51
C PHE A 38 18.28 -2.76 -6.82
N GLY A 39 17.98 -4.05 -7.00
CA GLY A 39 17.00 -4.55 -7.97
C GLY A 39 15.78 -5.14 -7.26
N ILE A 40 14.68 -5.35 -7.98
CA ILE A 40 13.47 -6.00 -7.47
C ILE A 40 13.46 -7.48 -7.85
N TYR A 41 13.23 -8.34 -6.87
CA TYR A 41 13.22 -9.79 -7.04
C TYR A 41 11.95 -10.40 -6.49
N GLY A 42 11.61 -11.59 -6.96
CA GLY A 42 10.45 -12.33 -6.50
C GLY A 42 10.66 -13.85 -6.50
N GLN A 43 9.85 -14.53 -5.72
CA GLN A 43 9.75 -16.00 -5.71
C GLN A 43 8.32 -16.45 -5.42
N VAL A 44 7.82 -17.37 -6.23
CA VAL A 44 6.50 -18.00 -6.04
C VAL A 44 6.65 -19.21 -5.12
N PHE A 45 5.69 -19.37 -4.23
CA PHE A 45 5.64 -20.46 -3.25
C PHE A 45 4.28 -21.17 -3.31
N ASN A 46 4.30 -22.46 -3.00
CA ASN A 46 3.10 -23.20 -2.63
C ASN A 46 2.65 -22.80 -1.22
N VAL A 47 1.39 -23.04 -0.87
CA VAL A 47 0.82 -22.69 0.45
C VAL A 47 1.54 -23.33 1.64
N ASP A 48 2.24 -24.45 1.42
CA ASP A 48 3.06 -25.12 2.44
C ASP A 48 4.45 -24.45 2.64
N GLY A 49 4.75 -23.39 1.88
CA GLY A 49 6.01 -22.65 1.93
C GLY A 49 7.12 -23.23 1.05
N THR A 50 6.86 -24.29 0.29
CA THR A 50 7.83 -24.81 -0.68
C THR A 50 7.92 -23.91 -1.92
N LYS A 51 9.11 -23.76 -2.49
CA LYS A 51 9.35 -22.93 -3.69
C LYS A 51 8.66 -23.56 -4.91
N SER A 52 7.90 -22.75 -5.65
CA SER A 52 7.27 -23.11 -6.93
C SER A 52 8.00 -22.37 -8.05
N GLY A 53 9.12 -22.93 -8.51
CA GLY A 53 10.01 -22.29 -9.48
C GLY A 53 11.26 -21.71 -8.82
N SER A 54 12.01 -20.91 -9.58
CA SER A 54 13.21 -20.22 -9.10
C SER A 54 12.90 -18.77 -8.73
N GLU A 55 13.74 -18.22 -7.86
CA GLU A 55 13.84 -16.76 -7.73
C GLU A 55 14.09 -16.12 -9.09
N PHE A 56 13.49 -14.96 -9.31
CA PHE A 56 13.58 -14.22 -10.58
C PHE A 56 13.66 -12.72 -10.34
N GLN A 57 14.30 -12.01 -11.27
CA GLN A 57 14.33 -10.56 -11.29
C GLN A 57 13.04 -10.01 -11.91
N VAL A 58 12.41 -9.07 -11.21
CA VAL A 58 11.14 -8.44 -11.58
C VAL A 58 11.39 -7.34 -12.61
N ASN A 59 12.28 -6.40 -12.28
CA ASN A 59 12.65 -5.29 -13.17
C ASN A 59 13.44 -5.76 -14.40
N THR A 60 13.44 -4.93 -15.44
CA THR A 60 14.22 -5.12 -16.67
C THR A 60 15.28 -4.02 -16.80
N TYR A 61 14.97 -2.80 -16.37
CA TYR A 61 15.95 -1.73 -16.20
C TYR A 61 16.77 -1.97 -14.92
N VAL A 62 18.10 -1.94 -15.04
CA VAL A 62 19.04 -2.32 -13.96
C VAL A 62 20.02 -1.22 -13.57
N THR A 63 19.94 -0.06 -14.23
CA THR A 63 20.82 1.07 -13.91
C THR A 63 20.31 1.74 -12.64
N ASN A 64 21.21 2.13 -11.73
CA ASN A 64 20.86 2.69 -10.42
C ASN A 64 19.89 1.79 -9.61
N ALA A 65 19.18 2.38 -8.65
CA ALA A 65 18.34 1.63 -7.72
C ALA A 65 16.88 1.52 -8.19
N GLN A 66 16.32 0.33 -7.98
CA GLN A 66 14.89 0.03 -8.01
C GLN A 66 14.46 -0.42 -6.60
N GLN A 67 13.47 0.25 -6.01
CA GLN A 67 13.15 0.09 -4.60
C GLN A 67 11.65 0.05 -4.31
N ASN A 68 11.32 -0.30 -3.06
CA ASN A 68 9.97 -0.26 -2.49
C ASN A 68 8.94 -1.07 -3.31
N PRO A 69 9.16 -2.38 -3.53
CA PRO A 69 8.24 -3.18 -4.31
C PRO A 69 6.90 -3.37 -3.58
N SER A 70 5.82 -3.34 -4.36
CA SER A 70 4.47 -3.65 -3.91
C SER A 70 3.80 -4.60 -4.91
N VAL A 71 3.06 -5.60 -4.44
CA VAL A 71 2.49 -6.65 -5.30
C VAL A 71 1.02 -6.88 -5.00
N THR A 72 0.22 -7.08 -6.04
CA THR A 72 -1.17 -7.55 -5.90
C THR A 72 -1.54 -8.56 -6.98
N THR A 73 -2.53 -9.40 -6.67
CA THR A 73 -3.10 -10.36 -7.62
C THR A 73 -4.27 -9.71 -8.35
N LEU A 74 -4.30 -9.92 -9.66
CA LEU A 74 -5.29 -9.39 -10.59
C LEU A 74 -6.44 -10.38 -10.79
N SER A 75 -7.58 -9.87 -11.26
CA SER A 75 -8.81 -10.64 -11.51
C SER A 75 -8.67 -11.72 -12.60
N ASN A 76 -7.62 -11.66 -13.41
CA ASN A 76 -7.32 -12.59 -14.50
C ASN A 76 -6.25 -13.64 -14.12
N ASP A 77 -6.10 -13.94 -12.83
CA ASP A 77 -5.10 -14.88 -12.29
C ASP A 77 -3.64 -14.50 -12.61
N LYS A 78 -3.38 -13.22 -12.90
CA LYS A 78 -2.03 -12.67 -12.99
C LYS A 78 -1.69 -11.95 -11.70
N PHE A 79 -0.44 -11.55 -11.55
CA PHE A 79 -0.06 -10.57 -10.52
C PHE A 79 0.72 -9.44 -11.16
N VAL A 80 0.69 -8.29 -10.50
CA VAL A 80 1.44 -7.10 -10.90
C VAL A 80 2.31 -6.68 -9.75
N VAL A 81 3.56 -6.35 -10.06
CA VAL A 81 4.53 -5.79 -9.12
C VAL A 81 4.80 -4.35 -9.55
N THR A 82 4.82 -3.43 -8.60
CA THR A 82 5.15 -2.01 -8.80
C THR A 82 6.32 -1.63 -7.92
N TRP A 83 7.16 -0.71 -8.37
CA TRP A 83 8.33 -0.21 -7.64
C TRP A 83 8.66 1.22 -8.09
N ASP A 84 9.50 1.91 -7.33
CA ASP A 84 10.15 3.14 -7.79
C ASP A 84 11.53 2.85 -8.38
N SER A 85 11.88 3.57 -9.45
CA SER A 85 13.08 3.33 -10.25
C SER A 85 13.80 4.64 -10.52
N TRP A 86 15.07 4.71 -10.12
CA TRP A 86 15.90 5.90 -10.25
C TRP A 86 16.43 6.06 -11.69
N ASP A 87 16.25 7.25 -12.27
CA ASP A 87 16.79 7.69 -13.57
C ASP A 87 16.25 6.92 -14.79
N GLN A 88 15.21 6.12 -14.60
CA GLN A 88 14.64 5.32 -15.69
C GLN A 88 13.80 6.16 -16.68
N ASP A 89 13.21 7.27 -16.23
CA ASP A 89 12.52 8.25 -17.09
C ASP A 89 13.45 9.40 -17.52
N GLY A 90 14.75 9.31 -17.19
CA GLY A 90 15.76 10.32 -17.45
C GLY A 90 15.84 11.44 -16.41
N THR A 91 15.13 11.30 -15.28
CA THR A 91 15.17 12.25 -14.16
C THR A 91 15.42 11.55 -12.81
N PHE A 92 14.69 11.88 -11.74
CA PHE A 92 14.86 11.24 -10.43
C PHE A 92 14.14 9.89 -10.40
N SER A 93 13.35 9.59 -9.36
CA SER A 93 12.59 8.34 -9.32
C SER A 93 11.28 8.45 -10.09
N GLY A 94 10.95 7.44 -10.89
CA GLY A 94 9.62 7.24 -11.47
C GLY A 94 8.98 5.96 -10.95
N ILE A 95 7.67 5.79 -11.15
CA ILE A 95 6.91 4.59 -10.75
C ILE A 95 6.77 3.65 -11.95
N TYR A 96 7.14 2.38 -11.74
CA TYR A 96 7.11 1.35 -12.78
C TYR A 96 6.36 0.11 -12.33
N GLY A 97 5.87 -0.65 -13.30
CA GLY A 97 5.20 -1.91 -13.06
C GLY A 97 5.51 -2.98 -14.09
N GLN A 98 5.32 -4.23 -13.69
CA GLN A 98 5.38 -5.40 -14.58
C GLN A 98 4.31 -6.41 -14.16
N ILE A 99 3.62 -6.96 -15.15
CA ILE A 99 2.60 -8.01 -14.97
C ILE A 99 3.26 -9.37 -15.21
N PHE A 100 2.86 -10.36 -14.42
CA PHE A 100 3.37 -11.72 -14.47
C PHE A 100 2.21 -12.73 -14.48
N ASN A 101 2.44 -13.86 -15.14
CA ASN A 101 1.59 -15.03 -14.97
C ASN A 101 1.83 -15.66 -13.59
N THR A 102 0.92 -16.51 -13.10
CA THR A 102 1.03 -17.17 -11.79
C THR A 102 2.29 -18.01 -11.57
N ASP A 103 3.00 -18.39 -12.63
CA ASP A 103 4.27 -19.13 -12.57
C ASP A 103 5.51 -18.24 -12.45
N GLY A 104 5.34 -16.91 -12.42
CA GLY A 104 6.42 -15.93 -12.35
C GLY A 104 6.99 -15.52 -13.71
N THR A 105 6.44 -16.00 -14.83
CA THR A 105 6.84 -15.53 -16.16
C THR A 105 6.24 -14.16 -16.47
N LYS A 106 7.03 -13.27 -17.09
CA LYS A 106 6.57 -11.92 -17.50
C LYS A 106 5.43 -12.02 -18.51
N SER A 107 4.36 -11.26 -18.28
CA SER A 107 3.20 -11.11 -19.18
C SER A 107 3.20 -9.69 -19.75
N GLY A 108 3.98 -9.50 -20.81
CA GLY A 108 4.20 -8.19 -21.42
C GLY A 108 5.53 -7.57 -21.00
N SER A 109 5.71 -6.30 -21.34
CA SER A 109 6.87 -5.52 -20.94
C SER A 109 6.60 -4.74 -19.66
N GLU A 110 7.68 -4.41 -18.97
CA GLU A 110 7.68 -3.34 -17.98
C GLU A 110 7.10 -2.05 -18.56
N PHE A 111 6.40 -1.29 -17.73
CA PHE A 111 5.72 -0.06 -18.14
C PHE A 111 5.79 1.01 -17.04
N GLN A 112 5.85 2.28 -17.46
CA GLN A 112 5.81 3.43 -16.56
C GLN A 112 4.36 3.72 -16.13
N ILE A 113 4.18 3.95 -14.83
CA ILE A 113 2.88 4.18 -14.21
C ILE A 113 2.54 5.66 -14.14
N ASN A 114 3.44 6.48 -13.62
CA ASN A 114 3.29 7.93 -13.56
C ASN A 114 3.28 8.54 -14.97
N THR A 115 2.68 9.73 -15.07
CA THR A 115 2.75 10.62 -16.24
C THR A 115 3.63 11.82 -15.96
N GLU A 116 3.58 12.35 -14.73
CA GLU A 116 4.51 13.40 -14.28
C GLU A 116 5.92 12.84 -14.14
N THR A 117 6.92 13.57 -14.62
CA THR A 117 8.33 13.18 -14.54
C THR A 117 9.20 14.31 -13.98
N PHE A 118 8.60 15.41 -13.53
CA PHE A 118 9.34 16.42 -12.79
C PHE A 118 9.64 15.90 -11.39
N LEU A 119 10.90 16.03 -10.97
CA LEU A 119 11.40 15.56 -9.67
C LEU A 119 11.08 14.07 -9.42
N SER A 120 10.73 13.70 -8.19
CA SER A 120 10.68 12.31 -7.73
C SER A 120 9.25 11.84 -7.49
N GLN A 121 8.91 10.68 -8.06
CA GLN A 121 7.74 9.88 -7.72
C GLN A 121 8.21 8.59 -7.05
N SER A 122 7.72 8.31 -5.84
CA SER A 122 8.20 7.15 -5.08
C SER A 122 7.14 6.48 -4.20
N LYS A 123 7.51 5.37 -3.52
CA LYS A 123 6.66 4.65 -2.56
C LYS A 123 5.30 4.19 -3.12
N PRO A 124 5.29 3.38 -4.19
CA PRO A 124 4.04 2.92 -4.76
C PRO A 124 3.28 1.96 -3.83
N SER A 125 1.96 2.12 -3.80
CA SER A 125 0.99 1.22 -3.17
C SER A 125 -0.02 0.76 -4.20
N ILE A 126 -0.46 -0.49 -4.14
CA ILE A 126 -1.28 -1.09 -5.20
C ILE A 126 -2.42 -1.93 -4.62
N ALA A 127 -3.60 -1.82 -5.23
CA ALA A 127 -4.74 -2.68 -4.93
C ALA A 127 -5.47 -3.11 -6.21
N SER A 128 -5.83 -4.39 -6.29
CA SER A 128 -6.82 -4.86 -7.25
C SER A 128 -8.22 -4.46 -6.82
N LEU A 129 -9.06 -4.09 -7.78
CA LEU A 129 -10.40 -3.57 -7.57
C LEU A 129 -11.46 -4.59 -8.03
N SER A 130 -12.64 -4.54 -7.41
CA SER A 130 -13.73 -5.48 -7.69
C SER A 130 -14.28 -5.40 -9.13
N ASN A 131 -14.03 -4.32 -9.85
CA ASN A 131 -14.39 -4.15 -11.27
C ASN A 131 -13.34 -4.75 -12.23
N GLY A 132 -12.35 -5.47 -11.70
CA GLY A 132 -11.29 -6.11 -12.48
C GLY A 132 -10.12 -5.20 -12.83
N LYS A 133 -10.17 -3.91 -12.48
CA LYS A 133 -9.05 -2.98 -12.60
C LYS A 133 -8.07 -3.13 -11.44
N PHE A 134 -6.97 -2.40 -11.50
CA PHE A 134 -6.14 -2.11 -10.33
C PHE A 134 -5.84 -0.62 -10.25
N VAL A 135 -5.56 -0.13 -9.05
CA VAL A 135 -5.13 1.23 -8.78
C VAL A 135 -3.74 1.21 -8.18
N VAL A 136 -2.89 2.13 -8.61
CA VAL A 136 -1.58 2.40 -8.00
C VAL A 136 -1.62 3.82 -7.45
N THR A 137 -1.14 4.01 -6.21
CA THR A 137 -0.96 5.32 -5.58
C THR A 137 0.51 5.51 -5.19
N TRP A 138 1.00 6.74 -5.19
CA TRP A 138 2.40 7.07 -4.87
C TRP A 138 2.50 8.50 -4.34
N GLU A 139 3.66 8.85 -3.77
CA GLU A 139 4.00 10.23 -3.42
C GLU A 139 4.78 10.90 -4.57
N SER A 140 4.47 12.15 -4.88
CA SER A 140 5.05 12.91 -6.01
C SER A 140 5.54 14.28 -5.54
N ASP A 141 6.81 14.57 -5.76
CA ASP A 141 7.48 15.80 -5.33
C ASP A 141 7.07 17.00 -6.20
N SER A 142 6.55 18.04 -5.54
CA SER A 142 6.23 19.36 -6.09
C SER A 142 5.22 19.37 -7.23
N GLN A 143 4.50 18.26 -7.47
CA GLN A 143 3.48 18.19 -8.52
C GLN A 143 2.25 19.06 -8.21
N ASP A 144 1.93 19.28 -6.93
CA ASP A 144 0.93 20.25 -6.46
C ASP A 144 1.55 21.60 -6.06
N SER A 145 2.83 21.82 -6.41
CA SER A 145 3.62 23.02 -6.12
C SER A 145 4.04 23.23 -4.65
N ASP A 146 3.83 22.27 -3.76
CA ASP A 146 4.30 22.37 -2.36
C ASP A 146 4.58 20.99 -1.74
N GLY A 147 5.86 20.60 -1.68
CA GLY A 147 6.27 19.31 -1.09
C GLY A 147 5.73 18.09 -1.83
N TYR A 148 5.66 16.95 -1.15
CA TYR A 148 5.06 15.74 -1.69
C TYR A 148 3.53 15.78 -1.63
N GLY A 149 2.87 15.43 -2.74
CA GLY A 149 1.45 15.12 -2.79
C GLY A 149 1.19 13.64 -3.07
N ILE A 150 -0.03 13.15 -2.82
CA ILE A 150 -0.42 11.77 -3.14
C ILE A 150 -1.18 11.72 -4.46
N TYR A 151 -0.71 10.87 -5.36
CA TYR A 151 -1.28 10.71 -6.69
C TYR A 151 -1.68 9.26 -6.94
N GLY A 152 -2.51 9.04 -7.94
CA GLY A 152 -2.92 7.70 -8.34
C GLY A 152 -3.25 7.58 -9.82
N GLN A 153 -3.24 6.33 -10.28
CA GLN A 153 -3.60 5.95 -11.64
C GLN A 153 -4.34 4.62 -11.64
N LEU A 154 -5.42 4.56 -12.42
CA LEU A 154 -6.16 3.32 -12.66
C LEU A 154 -5.64 2.61 -13.91
N PHE A 155 -5.67 1.29 -13.87
CA PHE A 155 -5.26 0.43 -14.97
C PHE A 155 -6.26 -0.71 -15.17
N ASN A 156 -6.41 -1.13 -16.42
CA ASN A 156 -7.06 -2.40 -16.74
C ASN A 156 -6.12 -3.56 -16.37
N ALA A 157 -6.66 -4.78 -16.24
CA ALA A 157 -5.89 -5.97 -15.86
C ALA A 157 -4.77 -6.38 -16.83
N ASP A 158 -4.68 -5.75 -18.01
CA ASP A 158 -3.61 -5.93 -19.00
C ASP A 158 -2.50 -4.87 -18.89
N GLY A 159 -2.59 -3.94 -17.94
CA GLY A 159 -1.61 -2.87 -17.73
C GLY A 159 -1.88 -1.61 -18.56
N THR A 160 -2.97 -1.56 -19.34
CA THR A 160 -3.35 -0.32 -20.04
C THR A 160 -3.97 0.70 -19.08
N LYS A 161 -3.56 1.97 -19.19
CA LYS A 161 -4.08 3.09 -18.40
C LYS A 161 -5.60 3.22 -18.60
N SER A 162 -6.35 3.34 -17.50
CA SER A 162 -7.81 3.54 -17.48
C SER A 162 -8.12 4.93 -16.93
N GLY A 163 -8.13 5.92 -17.81
CA GLY A 163 -8.21 7.34 -17.42
C GLY A 163 -6.83 7.97 -17.22
N SER A 164 -6.83 9.20 -16.73
CA SER A 164 -5.62 9.97 -16.43
C SER A 164 -5.20 9.82 -14.97
N GLU A 165 -3.95 10.17 -14.72
CA GLU A 165 -3.43 10.33 -13.37
C GLU A 165 -4.27 11.38 -12.62
N PHE A 166 -4.44 11.19 -11.32
CA PHE A 166 -5.26 12.06 -10.48
C PHE A 166 -4.65 12.28 -9.11
N GLN A 167 -4.80 13.48 -8.57
CA GLN A 167 -4.40 13.81 -7.21
C GLN A 167 -5.43 13.26 -6.20
N VAL A 168 -4.92 12.53 -5.21
CA VAL A 168 -5.68 11.86 -4.15
C VAL A 168 -6.02 12.84 -3.01
N ASN A 169 -5.00 13.52 -2.47
CA ASN A 169 -5.16 14.51 -1.40
C ASN A 169 -5.85 15.78 -1.92
N THR A 170 -6.46 16.51 -0.99
CA THR A 170 -7.05 17.84 -1.24
C THR A 170 -6.36 18.94 -0.44
N TYR A 171 -5.80 18.61 0.72
CA TYR A 171 -4.84 19.47 1.41
C TYR A 171 -3.47 19.30 0.77
N THR A 172 -2.81 20.42 0.43
CA THR A 172 -1.56 20.44 -0.36
C THR A 172 -0.45 21.24 0.32
N THR A 173 -0.62 21.64 1.58
CA THR A 173 0.44 22.40 2.26
C THR A 173 1.42 21.43 2.89
N ASP A 174 2.71 21.63 2.62
CA ASP A 174 3.79 20.75 3.11
C ASP A 174 3.57 19.26 2.71
N GLN A 175 4.25 18.31 3.37
CA GLN A 175 4.33 16.93 2.89
C GLN A 175 3.06 16.09 3.09
N GLN A 176 2.69 15.32 2.07
CA GLN A 176 1.77 14.19 2.13
C GLN A 176 2.46 12.94 1.58
N ASN A 177 2.67 11.94 2.43
CA ASN A 177 3.55 10.80 2.14
C ASN A 177 2.88 9.44 2.43
N LEU A 178 3.59 8.36 2.06
CA LEU A 178 3.34 6.99 2.53
C LEU A 178 1.89 6.52 2.35
N SER A 179 1.37 6.63 1.13
CA SER A 179 0.01 6.17 0.83
C SER A 179 -0.17 4.65 0.97
N SER A 180 -1.37 4.24 1.39
CA SER A 180 -1.85 2.86 1.43
C SER A 180 -3.23 2.79 0.81
N VAL A 181 -3.50 1.78 -0.02
CA VAL A 181 -4.75 1.67 -0.78
C VAL A 181 -5.39 0.29 -0.59
N ALA A 182 -6.72 0.25 -0.45
CA ALA A 182 -7.49 -0.98 -0.34
C ALA A 182 -8.81 -0.91 -1.10
N SER A 183 -9.16 -1.99 -1.80
CA SER A 183 -10.51 -2.19 -2.34
C SER A 183 -11.49 -2.55 -1.24
N LEU A 184 -12.73 -2.12 -1.39
CA LEU A 184 -13.82 -2.30 -0.44
C LEU A 184 -14.92 -3.17 -1.03
N SER A 185 -15.64 -3.90 -0.18
CA SER A 185 -16.67 -4.87 -0.61
C SER A 185 -17.88 -4.23 -1.31
N ASN A 186 -18.06 -2.92 -1.21
CA ASN A 186 -19.09 -2.15 -1.92
C ASN A 186 -18.65 -1.65 -3.30
N GLY A 187 -17.45 -2.04 -3.74
CA GLY A 187 -16.87 -1.66 -5.03
C GLY A 187 -16.12 -0.32 -5.06
N GLN A 188 -16.08 0.40 -3.93
CA GLN A 188 -15.20 1.56 -3.78
C GLN A 188 -13.76 1.11 -3.45
N PHE A 189 -12.85 2.08 -3.43
CA PHE A 189 -11.56 1.91 -2.78
C PHE A 189 -11.29 3.07 -1.83
N VAL A 190 -10.45 2.84 -0.83
CA VAL A 190 -9.97 3.85 0.11
C VAL A 190 -8.48 4.02 -0.09
N VAL A 191 -8.02 5.27 -0.07
CA VAL A 191 -6.60 5.61 0.05
C VAL A 191 -6.40 6.32 1.37
N THR A 192 -5.37 5.93 2.12
CA THR A 192 -4.93 6.58 3.36
C THR A 192 -3.48 7.02 3.25
N TRP A 193 -3.09 8.13 3.89
CA TRP A 193 -1.74 8.68 3.84
C TRP A 193 -1.44 9.45 5.13
N GLU A 194 -0.18 9.81 5.34
CA GLU A 194 0.22 10.77 6.39
C GLU A 194 0.34 12.19 5.81
N SER A 195 -0.08 13.20 6.55
CA SER A 195 -0.06 14.60 6.12
C SER A 195 0.48 15.51 7.21
N ASN A 196 1.49 16.31 6.86
CA ASN A 196 2.13 17.25 7.79
C ASN A 196 1.33 18.54 7.96
N GLY A 197 1.10 18.94 9.21
CA GLY A 197 0.49 20.21 9.59
C GLY A 197 -1.01 20.32 9.33
N GLN A 198 -1.66 19.31 8.72
CA GLN A 198 -3.08 19.39 8.36
C GLN A 198 -4.02 19.44 9.58
N ASP A 199 -3.65 18.80 10.69
CA ASP A 199 -4.34 18.91 11.99
C ASP A 199 -3.69 19.95 12.91
N SER A 200 -2.81 20.80 12.37
CA SER A 200 -2.04 21.83 13.08
C SER A 200 -0.98 21.31 14.06
N ASP A 201 -0.62 20.02 14.03
CA ASP A 201 0.49 19.46 14.82
C ASP A 201 1.12 18.23 14.16
N GLY A 202 2.34 18.37 13.62
CA GLY A 202 3.09 17.26 13.02
C GLY A 202 2.32 16.50 11.92
N TYR A 203 2.64 15.22 11.74
CA TYR A 203 1.92 14.34 10.84
C TYR A 203 0.64 13.78 11.47
N GLY A 204 -0.48 13.92 10.75
CA GLY A 204 -1.73 13.20 11.01
C GLY A 204 -2.01 12.15 9.93
N ILE A 205 -2.95 11.22 10.19
CA ILE A 205 -3.38 10.21 9.21
C ILE A 205 -4.70 10.62 8.59
N TYR A 206 -4.74 10.63 7.26
CA TYR A 206 -5.91 11.02 6.48
C TYR A 206 -6.30 9.94 5.50
N GLY A 207 -7.53 10.05 4.98
CA GLY A 207 -8.02 9.16 3.97
C GLY A 207 -9.11 9.76 3.11
N LYS A 208 -9.37 9.10 1.98
CA LYS A 208 -10.45 9.47 1.06
C LYS A 208 -11.00 8.23 0.37
N LEU A 209 -12.32 8.23 0.16
CA LEU A 209 -13.01 7.20 -0.61
C LEU A 209 -13.08 7.60 -2.09
N PHE A 210 -13.03 6.59 -2.94
CA PHE A 210 -13.13 6.74 -4.38
C PHE A 210 -14.07 5.67 -4.93
N ASN A 211 -14.82 6.06 -5.96
CA ASN A 211 -15.56 5.11 -6.77
C ASN A 211 -14.60 4.27 -7.61
N ALA A 212 -15.08 3.13 -8.13
CA ALA A 212 -14.28 2.19 -8.91
C ALA A 212 -13.67 2.78 -10.21
N ASP A 213 -14.17 3.93 -10.66
CA ASP A 213 -13.69 4.69 -11.81
C ASP A 213 -12.66 5.79 -11.46
N GLY A 214 -12.32 5.92 -10.18
CA GLY A 214 -11.34 6.90 -9.68
C GLY A 214 -11.96 8.25 -9.33
N THR A 215 -13.27 8.43 -9.50
CA THR A 215 -13.94 9.65 -9.06
C THR A 215 -14.01 9.70 -7.53
N LYS A 216 -13.78 10.89 -6.96
CA LYS A 216 -13.80 11.14 -5.52
C LYS A 216 -15.20 10.87 -4.96
N SER A 217 -15.28 10.03 -3.92
CA SER A 217 -16.52 9.71 -3.20
C SER A 217 -16.49 10.40 -1.84
N GLY A 218 -17.10 11.58 -1.77
CA GLY A 218 -17.11 12.40 -0.56
C GLY A 218 -15.81 13.18 -0.31
N SER A 219 -15.73 13.76 0.89
CA SER A 219 -14.59 14.57 1.32
C SER A 219 -13.44 13.71 1.82
N GLU A 220 -12.26 14.32 1.86
CA GLU A 220 -11.15 13.81 2.66
C GLU A 220 -11.54 13.82 4.15
N PHE A 221 -11.06 12.85 4.91
CA PHE A 221 -11.37 12.69 6.33
C PHE A 221 -10.12 12.30 7.12
N ARG A 222 -10.07 12.75 8.38
CA ARG A 222 -9.02 12.34 9.32
C ARG A 222 -9.30 10.95 9.89
N VAL A 223 -8.28 10.11 9.92
CA VAL A 223 -8.30 8.75 10.46
C VAL A 223 -7.93 8.74 11.94
N ASN A 224 -6.86 9.43 12.34
CA ASN A 224 -6.43 9.54 13.73
C ASN A 224 -7.41 10.38 14.56
N THR A 225 -7.60 9.98 15.81
CA THR A 225 -8.41 10.74 16.78
C THR A 225 -7.58 11.71 17.61
N ASN A 226 -6.33 11.36 17.90
CA ASN A 226 -5.36 12.19 18.60
C ASN A 226 -4.60 13.03 17.58
N THR A 227 -4.36 14.30 17.87
CA THR A 227 -3.65 15.25 17.01
C THR A 227 -2.45 15.85 17.75
N THR A 228 -1.83 15.05 18.62
CA THR A 228 -0.71 15.52 19.44
C THR A 228 0.49 14.67 19.11
N ASN A 229 1.62 15.31 18.80
CA ASN A 229 2.81 14.68 18.23
C ASN A 229 2.53 13.98 16.90
N GLU A 230 3.41 13.06 16.50
CA GLU A 230 3.41 12.41 15.20
C GLU A 230 2.46 11.20 15.11
N GLN A 231 1.77 11.07 13.98
CA GLN A 231 1.07 9.86 13.55
C GLN A 231 1.49 9.48 12.12
N GLN A 232 2.03 8.28 11.94
CA GLN A 232 2.78 7.93 10.73
C GLN A 232 2.48 6.53 10.21
N GLY A 233 2.80 6.31 8.93
CA GLY A 233 2.84 5.00 8.28
C GLY A 233 1.50 4.25 8.31
N PRO A 234 0.44 4.78 7.69
CA PRO A 234 -0.85 4.11 7.67
C PRO A 234 -0.83 2.83 6.83
N SER A 235 -1.59 1.84 7.27
CA SER A 235 -1.87 0.60 6.54
C SER A 235 -3.36 0.32 6.57
N VAL A 236 -3.97 0.12 5.40
CA VAL A 236 -5.41 -0.08 5.27
C VAL A 236 -5.76 -1.43 4.63
N ILE A 237 -6.82 -2.06 5.15
CA ILE A 237 -7.45 -3.23 4.51
C ILE A 237 -8.97 -3.05 4.43
N GLY A 238 -9.56 -3.52 3.32
CA GLY A 238 -10.99 -3.71 3.21
C GLY A 238 -11.45 -5.00 3.90
N MET A 239 -12.65 -4.98 4.46
CA MET A 239 -13.32 -6.13 5.06
C MET A 239 -14.55 -6.53 4.25
N ASN A 240 -14.86 -7.82 4.21
CA ASN A 240 -16.02 -8.37 3.47
C ASN A 240 -17.40 -7.90 3.98
N ASN A 241 -17.46 -7.15 5.08
CA ASN A 241 -18.69 -6.69 5.72
C ASN A 241 -18.96 -5.19 5.52
N GLY A 242 -18.39 -4.57 4.48
CA GLY A 242 -18.58 -3.14 4.20
C GLY A 242 -17.77 -2.21 5.11
N ARG A 243 -16.75 -2.75 5.78
CA ARG A 243 -15.85 -1.97 6.64
C ARG A 243 -14.44 -1.94 6.10
N PHE A 244 -13.63 -1.04 6.60
CA PHE A 244 -12.18 -1.09 6.44
C PHE A 244 -11.49 -0.82 7.78
N VAL A 245 -10.27 -1.31 7.92
CA VAL A 245 -9.43 -1.10 9.10
C VAL A 245 -8.20 -0.34 8.67
N VAL A 246 -7.87 0.72 9.38
CA VAL A 246 -6.60 1.44 9.24
C VAL A 246 -5.80 1.23 10.51
N ALA A 247 -4.52 0.87 10.38
CA ALA A 247 -3.54 0.81 11.46
C ALA A 247 -2.41 1.81 11.19
N TRP A 248 -1.86 2.43 12.24
CA TRP A 248 -0.81 3.45 12.12
C TRP A 248 0.06 3.50 13.39
N LEU A 249 1.23 4.13 13.28
CA LEU A 249 2.11 4.46 14.40
C LEU A 249 1.66 5.77 15.04
N ASN A 250 1.64 5.83 16.38
CA ASN A 250 1.27 7.00 17.15
C ASN A 250 2.34 7.30 18.21
N GLU A 251 2.90 8.50 18.18
CA GLU A 251 3.85 8.97 19.19
C GLU A 251 3.13 9.49 20.43
N LYS A 252 3.26 8.77 21.55
CA LYS A 252 2.69 9.22 22.84
C LYS A 252 3.55 10.27 23.51
N ALA A 253 4.87 10.12 23.38
CA ALA A 253 5.92 11.00 23.86
C ALA A 253 7.20 10.73 23.08
N PHE A 254 8.23 11.58 23.26
CA PHE A 254 9.51 11.42 22.57
C PHE A 254 10.07 10.00 22.68
N LEU A 255 10.21 9.33 21.53
CA LEU A 255 10.66 7.94 21.38
C LEU A 255 9.73 6.86 21.99
N ASP A 256 8.53 7.22 22.44
CA ASP A 256 7.52 6.30 22.95
C ASP A 256 6.36 6.16 21.95
N TRP A 257 6.39 5.07 21.19
CA TRP A 257 5.47 4.79 20.10
C TRP A 257 4.52 3.64 20.45
N GLU A 258 3.29 3.74 19.97
CA GLU A 258 2.33 2.64 19.96
C GLU A 258 1.73 2.43 18.58
N ILE A 259 1.17 1.25 18.37
CA ILE A 259 0.34 0.97 17.19
C ILE A 259 -1.11 1.22 17.58
N ARG A 260 -1.79 2.06 16.79
CA ARG A 260 -3.24 2.27 16.88
C ARG A 260 -3.90 1.71 15.64
N GLY A 261 -5.19 1.42 15.77
CA GLY A 261 -6.03 1.09 14.63
C GLY A 261 -7.48 1.49 14.86
N GLN A 262 -8.18 1.72 13.76
CA GLN A 262 -9.59 2.10 13.76
C GLN A 262 -10.34 1.41 12.63
N ILE A 263 -11.58 1.03 12.94
CA ILE A 263 -12.51 0.41 12.00
C ILE A 263 -13.51 1.47 11.52
N PHE A 264 -13.72 1.54 10.22
CA PHE A 264 -14.61 2.49 9.56
C PHE A 264 -15.71 1.76 8.78
N GLU A 265 -16.91 2.32 8.79
CA GLU A 265 -18.04 1.91 7.96
C GLU A 265 -18.15 2.84 6.74
N THR A 266 -18.33 2.28 5.54
CA THR A 266 -18.31 3.08 4.31
C THR A 266 -19.48 4.05 4.18
N ASP A 267 -20.63 3.70 4.75
CA ASP A 267 -21.89 4.42 4.54
C ASP A 267 -21.99 5.69 5.43
N ILE A 268 -21.06 5.83 6.37
CA ILE A 268 -21.01 6.94 7.33
C ILE A 268 -20.15 8.08 6.80
N ILE A 269 -19.16 7.76 5.96
CA ILE A 269 -18.21 8.74 5.41
C ILE A 269 -18.85 9.54 4.26
N SER A 270 -19.77 8.92 3.51
CA SER A 270 -20.41 9.51 2.32
C SER A 270 -21.51 10.54 2.62
N SER A 271 -22.07 10.60 3.84
CA SER A 271 -23.25 11.41 4.14
C SER A 271 -22.97 12.73 4.90
N SER A 272 -21.77 12.94 5.43
CA SER A 272 -21.48 14.16 6.21
C SER A 272 -20.07 14.71 6.11
N GLY A 273 -19.15 14.07 5.36
CA GLY A 273 -17.73 14.46 5.33
C GLY A 273 -17.06 14.44 6.73
N SER A 274 -17.76 13.90 7.73
CA SER A 274 -17.36 13.79 9.13
C SER A 274 -17.73 12.39 9.57
N VAL A 275 -16.76 11.65 10.13
CA VAL A 275 -16.98 10.28 10.61
C VAL A 275 -17.91 10.32 11.83
N THR A 276 -19.22 10.16 11.63
CA THR A 276 -20.26 10.36 12.66
C THR A 276 -20.62 9.12 13.48
N ARG A 277 -20.05 7.95 13.17
CA ARG A 277 -20.17 6.75 14.01
C ARG A 277 -18.90 5.91 13.94
N GLN A 278 -18.17 5.94 15.04
CA GLN A 278 -16.99 5.12 15.30
C GLN A 278 -17.44 3.91 16.12
N THR A 279 -17.27 2.68 15.62
CA THR A 279 -17.23 1.53 16.52
C THR A 279 -15.84 1.46 17.13
N ARG A 280 -15.72 1.94 18.37
CA ARG A 280 -14.49 1.90 19.16
C ARG A 280 -14.07 0.45 19.40
N SER A 281 -13.03 0.04 18.70
CA SER A 281 -12.13 -1.01 19.17
C SER A 281 -10.73 -0.61 18.73
N SER A 282 -10.08 0.26 19.51
CA SER A 282 -8.64 0.43 19.40
C SER A 282 -7.98 -0.86 19.83
N ILE A 283 -7.11 -1.39 18.98
CA ILE A 283 -6.15 -2.42 19.39
C ILE A 283 -4.90 -1.63 19.78
N GLU A 284 -4.55 -1.68 21.06
CA GLU A 284 -3.33 -1.06 21.59
C GLU A 284 -2.25 -2.14 21.67
N VAL A 285 -1.14 -1.93 20.97
CA VAL A 285 0.07 -2.75 21.11
C VAL A 285 1.21 -1.82 21.51
N SER A 286 1.73 -2.01 22.73
CA SER A 286 2.86 -1.27 23.29
C SER A 286 4.19 -1.95 22.97
N GLY A 287 5.22 -1.19 22.60
CA GLY A 287 6.61 -1.68 22.48
C GLY A 287 7.14 -1.86 21.06
N ALA A 288 6.65 -1.11 20.08
CA ALA A 288 7.20 -1.12 18.72
C ALA A 288 8.50 -0.28 18.66
N GLU A 289 9.64 -0.91 18.41
CA GLU A 289 10.87 -0.20 18.04
C GLU A 289 10.80 0.26 16.57
N ARG A 290 11.47 1.38 16.27
CA ARG A 290 11.54 1.99 14.95
C ARG A 290 12.21 1.05 13.93
N GLN A 291 11.42 0.24 13.24
CA GLN A 291 11.80 -0.30 11.93
C GLN A 291 10.87 0.28 10.89
N THR A 292 11.43 0.78 9.79
CA THR A 292 10.68 1.31 8.64
C THR A 292 9.99 0.20 7.85
N THR A 293 9.52 -0.85 8.51
CA THR A 293 8.79 -1.97 7.91
C THR A 293 7.31 -1.63 7.83
N SER A 294 6.72 -1.93 6.67
CA SER A 294 5.30 -1.81 6.42
C SER A 294 4.50 -2.65 7.43
N ILE A 295 3.42 -2.07 7.97
CA ILE A 295 2.43 -2.83 8.73
C ILE A 295 1.62 -3.61 7.69
N ALA A 296 1.74 -4.94 7.68
CA ALA A 296 0.92 -5.80 6.81
C ALA A 296 -0.23 -6.41 7.62
N LEU A 297 -1.47 -5.96 7.39
CA LEU A 297 -2.66 -6.68 7.85
C LEU A 297 -3.03 -7.76 6.83
N THR A 298 -3.21 -9.00 7.28
CA THR A 298 -3.84 -10.06 6.48
C THR A 298 -5.20 -10.40 7.08
N ALA A 299 -6.26 -10.33 6.27
CA ALA A 299 -7.60 -10.70 6.70
C ALA A 299 -7.73 -12.23 6.74
N LEU A 300 -7.44 -12.85 7.89
CA LEU A 300 -7.87 -14.21 8.19
C LEU A 300 -9.17 -14.16 8.98
N GLY A 301 -10.18 -14.88 8.50
CA GLY A 301 -11.53 -14.86 9.05
C GLY A 301 -11.57 -15.30 10.52
N TRP A 302 -12.14 -14.45 11.38
CA TRP A 302 -12.43 -14.78 12.77
C TRP A 302 -13.92 -15.07 12.93
N VAL A 303 -14.25 -16.31 13.31
CA VAL A 303 -15.53 -16.64 13.94
C VAL A 303 -15.40 -16.30 15.43
N ALA A 304 -16.01 -15.21 15.87
CA ALA A 304 -16.09 -14.89 17.29
C ALA A 304 -17.16 -15.79 17.94
N GLN A 305 -16.72 -16.87 18.60
CA GLN A 305 -17.58 -17.67 19.47
C GLN A 305 -17.57 -17.05 20.88
N THR A 306 -18.64 -16.36 21.26
CA THR A 306 -18.81 -15.81 22.61
C THR A 306 -19.29 -16.91 23.56
N THR A 307 -18.38 -17.51 24.32
CA THR A 307 -18.76 -18.37 25.45
C THR A 307 -18.88 -17.51 26.71
N LYS A 308 -20.12 -17.22 27.11
CA LYS A 308 -20.45 -16.53 28.36
C LYS A 308 -20.29 -17.53 29.52
N ARG A 309 -19.19 -17.45 30.28
CA ARG A 309 -19.10 -18.14 31.58
C ARG A 309 -19.85 -17.32 32.63
N VAL A 310 -21.02 -17.82 33.04
CA VAL A 310 -21.69 -17.39 34.28
C VAL A 310 -20.96 -18.10 35.42
N LEU A 311 -20.33 -17.34 36.31
CA LEU A 311 -19.89 -17.87 37.61
C LEU A 311 -21.04 -17.65 38.60
N GLY A 312 -21.70 -18.74 38.98
CA GLY A 312 -22.42 -18.86 40.24
C GLY A 312 -21.57 -19.70 41.19
N TYR A 313 -21.30 -19.21 42.39
CA TYR A 313 -22.06 -19.48 43.61
C TYR A 313 -21.75 -18.37 44.62
#